data_AF-A0A524IJL3-F1
#
_entry.id   AF-A0A524IJL3-F1
#
_cell.length_a   1.000
_cell.length_b   1.000
_cell.length_c   1.000
_cell.angle_alpha   90.00
_cell.angle_beta   90.00
_cell.angle_gamma   90.00
#
_symmetry.space_group_name_H-M   'P 1'
#
loop_
_entity.id
_entity.type
_entity.pdbx_description
1 polymer ?
#
loop_
_entity_poly.entity_id
_entity_poly.type
_entity_poly.pdbx_seq_one_letter_code
_entity_poly.pdbx_strand_id
1 'polypeptide(L)'
;FEVVSICCKAGKSSKEIIGITDDEKIFKGTDESMCNPIFQAKTLNSEAVDFNILLGLCVGHDTLFFQYSDIPTTVLAVKDRVTGHNPLAPIYTSESYYKKIQFPDIEK
;
A
#
# COMPACT_ATOMS: atom_id res chain seq x y z
N PHE A 1 -17.26 -21.56 1.64
CA PHE A 1 -16.06 -21.02 2.31
C PHE A 1 -16.50 -19.91 3.24
N GLU A 2 -15.73 -19.66 4.29
CA GLU A 2 -15.94 -18.56 5.24
C GLU A 2 -14.96 -17.43 4.89
N VAL A 3 -15.34 -16.19 5.18
CA VAL A 3 -14.51 -15.01 4.86
C VAL A 3 -14.27 -14.21 6.12
N VAL A 4 -13.00 -14.03 6.46
CA VAL A 4 -12.55 -13.02 7.42
C VAL A 4 -12.04 -11.81 6.65
N SER A 5 -12.34 -10.61 7.14
CA SER A 5 -11.92 -9.36 6.52
C SER A 5 -11.25 -8.45 7.53
N ILE A 6 -10.12 -7.87 7.13
CA ILE A 6 -9.43 -6.84 7.90
C ILE A 6 -9.14 -5.63 7.01
N CYS A 7 -9.45 -4.44 7.53
CA CYS A 7 -9.36 -3.19 6.79
C CYS A 7 -8.22 -2.31 7.33
N CYS A 8 -7.80 -1.32 6.53
CA CYS A 8 -6.71 -0.40 6.86
C CYS A 8 -6.85 0.34 8.20
N LYS A 9 -8.08 0.51 8.71
CA LYS A 9 -8.37 1.14 10.00
C LYS A 9 -8.02 0.24 11.20
N ALA A 10 -7.98 -1.07 11.01
CA ALA A 10 -7.65 -2.03 12.05
C ALA A 10 -6.17 -1.89 12.43
N GLY A 11 -5.92 -1.64 13.70
CA GLY A 11 -4.57 -1.40 14.23
C GLY A 11 -3.93 -0.10 13.73
N LYS A 12 -4.72 0.89 13.26
CA LYS A 12 -4.17 2.19 12.82
C LYS A 12 -3.33 2.82 13.93
N SER A 13 -2.23 3.44 13.54
CA SER A 13 -1.26 4.06 14.45
C SER A 13 -1.00 5.49 14.01
N SER A 14 -0.64 6.37 14.95
CA SER A 14 -0.16 7.71 14.60
C SER A 14 1.16 7.60 13.85
N LYS A 15 1.37 8.46 12.84
CA LYS A 15 2.65 8.56 12.12
C LYS A 15 3.79 9.06 13.02
N GLU A 16 3.47 9.75 14.12
CA GLU A 16 4.48 10.21 15.09
C GLU A 16 5.28 9.06 15.71
N ILE A 17 4.70 7.86 15.78
CA ILE A 17 5.36 6.66 16.31
C ILE A 17 6.60 6.29 15.48
N ILE A 18 6.60 6.58 14.18
CA ILE A 18 7.75 6.36 13.29
C ILE A 18 8.60 7.62 13.11
N GLY A 19 8.43 8.63 13.98
CA GLY A 19 9.22 9.86 13.99
C GLY A 19 8.80 10.91 12.95
N ILE A 20 7.67 10.72 12.27
CA ILE A 20 7.14 11.74 11.35
C ILE A 20 6.67 12.94 12.17
N THR A 21 7.33 14.07 11.96
CA THR A 21 7.03 15.32 12.63
C THR A 21 5.77 15.97 12.07
N ASP A 22 5.18 16.91 12.80
CA ASP A 22 3.98 17.62 12.34
C ASP A 22 4.19 18.37 11.02
N ASP A 23 5.40 18.87 10.78
CA ASP A 23 5.76 19.58 9.55
C ASP A 23 5.81 18.70 8.30
N GLU A 24 5.98 17.38 8.48
CA GLU A 24 6.03 16.38 7.41
C GLU A 24 4.65 15.75 7.14
N LYS A 25 3.65 16.02 7.99
CA LYS A 25 2.27 15.55 7.79
C LYS A 25 1.60 16.29 6.63
N ILE A 26 0.65 15.62 5.99
CA ILE A 26 -0.17 16.23 4.94
C ILE A 26 -1.11 17.27 5.57
N PHE A 27 -1.70 16.94 6.72
CA PHE A 27 -2.55 17.83 7.51
C PHE A 27 -1.88 18.22 8.83
N LYS A 28 -1.09 19.30 8.78
CA LYS A 28 -0.41 19.86 9.96
C LYS A 28 -1.38 20.24 11.07
N GLY A 29 -0.95 20.11 12.33
CA GLY A 29 -1.76 20.37 13.51
C GLY A 29 -2.84 19.31 13.78
N THR A 30 -2.79 18.17 13.09
CA THR A 30 -3.73 17.06 13.28
C THR A 30 -3.01 15.74 13.56
N ASP A 31 -3.71 14.80 14.22
CA ASP A 31 -3.24 13.43 14.29
C ASP A 31 -3.45 12.75 12.93
N GLU A 32 -2.34 12.45 12.26
CA GLU A 32 -2.36 11.79 10.96
C GLU A 32 -2.04 10.30 11.14
N SER A 33 -3.07 9.46 10.98
CA SER A 33 -2.94 8.01 11.14
C SER A 33 -2.37 7.33 9.90
N MET A 34 -1.65 6.23 10.12
CA MET A 34 -1.22 5.27 9.11
C MET A 34 -1.81 3.88 9.39
N CYS A 35 -1.95 3.06 8.36
CA CYS A 35 -2.32 1.65 8.52
C CYS A 35 -1.15 0.83 9.04
N ASN A 36 -1.47 -0.30 9.69
CA ASN A 36 -0.49 -1.20 10.29
C ASN A 36 -0.57 -2.57 9.61
N PRO A 37 0.21 -2.80 8.52
CA PRO A 37 0.13 -4.03 7.75
C PRO A 37 0.63 -5.26 8.55
N ILE A 38 1.53 -5.05 9.51
CA ILE A 38 2.04 -6.10 10.39
C ILE A 38 0.94 -6.60 11.33
N PHE A 39 0.19 -5.69 11.95
CA PHE A 39 -0.97 -6.04 12.77
C PHE A 39 -2.01 -6.81 11.94
N GLN A 40 -2.25 -6.37 10.70
CA GLN A 40 -3.23 -7.00 9.81
C GLN A 40 -2.83 -8.44 9.44
N ALA A 41 -1.57 -8.65 9.05
CA ALA A 41 -1.03 -9.97 8.75
C ALA A 41 -1.13 -10.90 9.96
N LYS A 42 -0.68 -10.46 11.14
CA LYS A 42 -0.73 -11.26 12.37
C LYS A 42 -2.15 -11.60 12.81
N THR A 43 -3.10 -10.68 12.61
CA THR A 43 -4.51 -10.95 12.89
C THR A 43 -5.02 -12.07 11.99
N LEU A 44 -4.75 -12.00 10.68
CA LEU A 44 -5.17 -13.06 9.76
C LEU A 44 -4.47 -14.40 10.04
N ASN A 45 -3.20 -14.40 10.47
CA ASN A 45 -2.53 -15.62 10.93
C ASN A 45 -3.27 -16.25 12.13
N SER A 46 -3.77 -15.44 13.09
CA SER A 46 -4.50 -15.95 14.25
C SER A 46 -5.90 -16.48 13.93
N GLU A 47 -6.49 -16.05 12.81
CA GLU A 47 -7.79 -16.51 12.33
C GLU A 47 -7.68 -17.84 11.56
N ALA A 48 -6.46 -18.39 11.40
CA ALA A 48 -6.19 -19.69 10.79
C ALA A 48 -6.83 -19.86 9.39
N VAL A 49 -6.84 -18.80 8.58
CA VAL A 49 -7.39 -18.85 7.22
C VAL A 49 -6.43 -19.59 6.27
N ASP A 50 -6.99 -20.26 5.26
CA ASP A 50 -6.19 -21.04 4.30
C ASP A 50 -5.48 -20.20 3.23
N PHE A 51 -6.02 -19.01 2.94
CA PHE A 51 -5.56 -18.17 1.83
C PHE A 51 -5.94 -16.69 2.02
N ASN A 52 -5.00 -15.80 1.71
CA ASN A 52 -5.21 -14.35 1.77
C ASN A 52 -5.33 -13.73 0.37
N ILE A 53 -6.25 -12.76 0.24
CA ILE A 53 -6.36 -11.89 -0.93
C ILE A 53 -6.13 -10.44 -0.48
N LEU A 54 -5.08 -9.81 -0.99
CA LEU A 54 -4.79 -8.40 -0.75
C LEU A 54 -5.46 -7.51 -1.79
N LEU A 55 -6.07 -6.43 -1.32
CA LEU A 55 -6.76 -5.45 -2.15
C LEU A 55 -6.39 -4.03 -1.74
N GLY A 56 -5.78 -3.29 -2.66
CA GLY A 56 -5.56 -1.85 -2.52
C GLY A 56 -4.55 -1.48 -1.43
N LEU A 57 -3.57 -2.32 -1.15
CA LEU A 57 -2.38 -1.97 -0.39
C LEU A 57 -1.32 -1.36 -1.32
N CYS A 58 -0.52 -0.41 -0.82
CA CYS A 58 0.61 0.09 -1.60
C CYS A 58 1.80 -0.86 -1.47
N VAL A 59 2.77 -0.74 -2.39
CA VAL A 59 3.94 -1.63 -2.48
C VAL A 59 4.63 -1.87 -1.14
N GLY A 60 4.90 -0.80 -0.37
CA GLY A 60 5.55 -0.95 0.94
C GLY A 60 4.69 -1.67 1.98
N HIS A 61 3.36 -1.50 1.92
CA HIS A 61 2.45 -2.22 2.82
C HIS A 61 2.32 -3.69 2.43
N ASP A 62 2.30 -4.01 1.13
CA ASP A 62 2.33 -5.38 0.64
C ASP A 62 3.59 -6.10 1.11
N THR A 63 4.77 -5.49 0.96
CA THR A 63 6.04 -6.07 1.39
C THR A 63 6.03 -6.43 2.87
N LEU A 64 5.58 -5.50 3.73
CA LEU A 64 5.49 -5.78 5.16
C LEU A 64 4.41 -6.83 5.45
N PHE A 65 3.25 -6.80 4.80
CA PHE A 65 2.24 -7.82 5.01
C PHE A 65 2.77 -9.22 4.69
N PHE A 66 3.43 -9.40 3.54
CA PHE A 66 4.01 -10.69 3.15
C PHE A 66 5.09 -11.17 4.11
N GLN A 67 5.94 -10.27 4.59
CA GLN A 67 7.01 -10.62 5.53
C GLN A 67 6.47 -11.22 6.84
N TYR A 68 5.27 -10.82 7.26
CA TYR A 68 4.67 -11.24 8.54
C TYR A 68 3.44 -12.16 8.38
N SER A 69 3.07 -12.52 7.16
CA SER A 69 1.97 -13.46 6.88
C SER A 69 2.53 -14.87 6.72
N ASP A 70 2.01 -15.81 7.51
CA ASP A 70 2.36 -17.23 7.41
C ASP A 70 1.47 -17.97 6.37
N ILE A 71 0.48 -17.27 5.83
CA ILE A 71 -0.56 -17.79 4.96
C ILE A 71 -0.22 -17.46 3.49
N PRO A 72 -0.41 -18.40 2.55
CA PRO A 72 -0.30 -18.13 1.12
C PRO A 72 -1.17 -16.93 0.71
N THR A 73 -0.55 -15.94 0.08
CA THR A 73 -1.17 -14.65 -0.18
C THR A 73 -1.01 -14.26 -1.65
N THR A 74 -2.08 -13.76 -2.26
CA THR A 74 -2.04 -13.13 -3.58
C THR A 74 -2.53 -11.68 -3.51
N VAL A 75 -2.10 -10.86 -4.48
CA VAL A 75 -2.60 -9.50 -4.65
C VAL A 75 -3.63 -9.49 -5.77
N LEU A 76 -4.86 -9.10 -5.45
CA LEU A 76 -5.91 -8.93 -6.46
C LEU A 76 -5.79 -7.57 -7.16
N ALA A 77 -5.49 -6.49 -6.40
CA ALA A 77 -5.20 -5.18 -6.96
C ALA A 77 -4.22 -4.40 -6.09
N VAL A 78 -3.17 -3.86 -6.69
CA VAL A 78 -2.22 -2.96 -6.01
C VAL A 78 -2.83 -1.56 -5.91
N LYS A 79 -2.54 -0.83 -4.84
CA LYS A 79 -2.91 0.58 -4.71
C LYS A 79 -2.06 1.44 -5.62
N ASP A 80 -2.67 1.95 -6.67
CA ASP A 80 -2.17 3.07 -7.43
C ASP A 80 -3.29 4.12 -7.53
N ARG A 81 -3.11 5.26 -6.85
CA ARG A 81 -4.09 6.34 -6.89
C ARG A 81 -4.05 7.14 -8.18
N VAL A 82 -2.88 7.19 -8.83
CA VAL A 82 -2.66 8.02 -10.02
C VAL A 82 -3.24 7.33 -11.24
N THR A 83 -3.07 6.01 -11.35
CA THR A 83 -3.49 5.23 -12.52
C THR A 83 -4.77 4.42 -12.30
N GLY A 84 -5.41 4.55 -11.14
CA GLY A 84 -6.63 3.81 -10.81
C GLY A 84 -6.39 2.30 -10.69
N HIS A 85 -5.37 1.91 -9.92
CA HIS A 85 -4.96 0.51 -9.72
C HIS A 85 -4.35 -0.16 -10.96
N ASN A 86 -3.73 0.62 -11.87
CA ASN A 86 -3.02 0.11 -13.05
C ASN A 86 -1.52 0.49 -13.03
N PRO A 87 -0.73 -0.08 -12.10
CA PRO A 87 0.64 0.36 -11.83
C PRO A 87 1.61 0.15 -13.00
N LEU A 88 1.27 -0.68 -13.99
CA LEU A 88 2.10 -0.91 -15.18
C LEU A 88 1.83 0.09 -16.31
N ALA A 89 0.73 0.85 -16.25
CA ALA A 89 0.43 1.86 -17.28
C ALA A 89 1.57 2.86 -17.50
N PRO A 90 2.21 3.44 -16.45
CA PRO A 90 3.31 4.36 -16.63
C PRO A 90 4.56 3.68 -17.21
N ILE A 91 4.77 2.40 -16.91
CA ILE A 91 5.88 1.62 -17.46
C ILE A 91 5.68 1.38 -18.95
N TYR A 92 4.48 0.94 -19.35
CA TYR A 92 4.16 0.70 -20.76
C TYR A 92 4.19 1.96 -21.63
N THR A 93 4.06 3.12 -21.01
CA THR A 93 4.03 4.42 -21.69
C THR A 93 5.26 5.27 -21.40
N SER A 94 6.31 4.68 -20.80
CA SER A 94 7.56 5.37 -20.46
C SER A 94 8.23 6.00 -21.68
N GLU A 95 8.23 5.28 -22.81
CA GLU A 95 8.85 5.71 -24.07
C GLU A 95 7.95 6.60 -24.93
N SER A 96 6.70 6.85 -24.51
CA SER A 96 5.72 7.64 -25.24
C SER A 96 5.18 8.82 -24.42
N TYR A 97 4.01 8.66 -23.79
CA TYR A 97 3.35 9.73 -23.04
C TYR A 97 4.20 10.27 -21.89
N TYR A 98 5.03 9.43 -21.28
CA TYR A 98 5.92 9.81 -20.16
C TYR A 98 7.37 10.01 -20.56
N LYS A 99 7.69 10.09 -21.87
CA LYS A 99 9.07 10.23 -22.35
C LYS A 99 9.80 11.45 -21.76
N LYS A 100 9.06 12.54 -21.52
CA LYS A 100 9.60 13.77 -20.90
C LYS A 100 10.08 13.60 -19.46
N ILE A 101 9.61 12.57 -18.75
CA ILE A 101 10.11 12.26 -17.39
C ILE A 101 11.56 11.78 -17.46
N GLN A 102 11.90 10.99 -18.48
CA GLN A 102 13.27 10.51 -18.71
C GLN A 102 14.12 11.51 -19.49
N PHE A 103 13.51 12.31 -20.37
CA PHE A 103 14.19 13.28 -21.23
C PHE A 103 13.50 14.66 -21.14
N PRO A 104 13.79 15.46 -20.10
CA PRO A 104 13.10 16.73 -19.84
C PRO A 104 13.26 17.74 -20.97
N ASP A 105 14.40 17.69 -21.66
CA ASP A 105 14.79 18.66 -22.68
C ASP A 105 14.26 18.33 -24.09
N ILE A 106 13.45 17.28 -24.24
CA ILE A 106 12.79 16.99 -25.52
C ILE A 106 11.76 18.09 -25.83
N GLU A 107 12.13 19.00 -26.73
CA GLU A 107 11.21 19.83 -27.48
C GLU A 107 10.33 18.93 -28.37
N LYS A 108 9.04 19.25 -28.44
CA LYS A 108 8.03 18.43 -29.13
C LYS A 108 8.37 18.17 -30.59
#